data_AF-A0A6B2CGN0-F1
#
_entry.id   AF-A0A6B2CGN0-F1
#
_cell.length_a   1.000
_cell.length_b   1.000
_cell.length_c   1.000
_cell.angle_alpha   90.00
_cell.angle_beta   90.00
_cell.angle_gamma   90.00
#
_symmetry.space_group_name_H-M   'P 1'
#
loop_
_entity.id
_entity.type
_entity.pdbx_description
1 polymer ?
#
loop_
_entity_poly.entity_id
_entity_poly.type
_entity_poly.pdbx_seq_one_letter_code
_entity_poly.pdbx_strand_id
1 'polypeptide(L)' 'MSPIMLAAILAGGFGKRLRPFTEDSPKPLVQVAGESIIDWQIKWLKKHGVRELVILAG' A
#
# COMPACT_ATOMS: atom_id res chain seq x y z
N MET A 1 1.36 -24.69 9.37
CA MET A 1 1.90 -23.37 8.96
C MET A 1 1.67 -22.40 10.11
N SER A 2 2.70 -21.64 10.50
CA SER A 2 2.53 -20.53 11.44
C SER A 2 1.60 -19.47 10.82
N PRO A 3 0.66 -18.86 11.55
CA PRO A 3 -0.16 -17.77 11.03
C PRO A 3 0.75 -16.61 10.59
N ILE A 4 0.53 -16.08 9.38
CA ILE A 4 1.20 -14.86 8.90
C ILE A 4 0.62 -13.68 9.68
N MET A 5 1.34 -13.22 10.68
CA MET A 5 0.91 -12.12 11.55
C MET A 5 1.28 -10.76 10.95
N LEU A 6 2.45 -10.65 10.34
CA LEU A 6 3.09 -9.41 9.89
C LEU A 6 3.29 -9.38 8.38
N ALA A 7 2.96 -8.25 7.75
CA ALA A 7 3.34 -7.97 6.36
C ALA A 7 4.03 -6.61 6.23
N ALA A 8 5.00 -6.53 5.30
CA ALA A 8 5.65 -5.28 4.94
C ALA A 8 5.15 -4.80 3.56
N ILE A 9 4.72 -3.54 3.49
CA ILE A 9 4.32 -2.87 2.25
C ILE A 9 5.44 -1.92 1.82
N LEU A 10 6.04 -2.18 0.66
CA LEU A 10 7.02 -1.30 0.05
C LEU A 10 6.30 -0.08 -0.56
N ALA A 11 6.41 1.06 0.11
CA ALA A 11 5.74 2.31 -0.23
C ALA A 11 6.71 3.40 -0.72
N GLY A 12 7.99 3.05 -0.94
CA GLY A 12 9.00 3.96 -1.44
C GLY A 12 9.01 4.14 -2.97
N GLY A 13 9.67 5.21 -3.41
CA GLY A 13 9.94 5.51 -4.82
C GLY A 13 9.11 6.67 -5.39
N PHE A 14 9.69 7.38 -6.36
CA PHE A 14 9.19 8.67 -6.87
C PHE A 14 7.88 8.65 -7.68
N GLY A 15 7.32 7.48 -8.01
CA GLY A 15 6.04 7.41 -8.74
C GLY A 15 6.01 7.99 -10.17
N LYS A 16 7.15 8.41 -10.75
CA LYS A 16 7.25 9.29 -11.94
C LYS A 16 6.36 8.94 -13.15
N ARG A 17 6.06 7.66 -13.39
CA ARG A 17 5.21 7.21 -14.51
C ARG A 17 3.72 7.52 -14.33
N LEU A 18 3.27 7.79 -13.11
CA LEU A 18 1.86 8.07 -12.77
C LEU A 18 1.59 9.56 -12.56
N ARG A 19 2.52 10.43 -12.95
CA ARG A 19 2.24 11.87 -12.98
C ARG A 19 1.07 12.17 -13.94
N PRO A 20 0.20 13.15 -13.62
CA PRO A 20 0.31 14.10 -12.51
C PRO A 20 -0.15 13.56 -11.14
N PHE A 21 -0.76 12.38 -11.08
CA PHE A 21 -1.36 11.85 -9.84
C PHE A 21 -0.36 11.65 -8.69
N THR A 22 0.93 11.55 -8.99
CA THR A 22 2.00 11.39 -7.99
C THR A 22 2.94 12.59 -7.92
N GLU A 23 2.48 13.78 -8.29
CA GLU A 23 3.28 15.01 -8.20
C GLU A 23 3.40 15.48 -6.75
N ASP A 24 2.27 15.61 -6.07
CA ASP A 24 2.19 16.06 -4.66
C ASP A 24 1.88 14.94 -3.67
N SER A 25 1.73 13.70 -4.14
CA SER A 25 1.42 12.54 -3.31
C SER A 25 2.17 11.28 -3.73
N PRO A 26 2.56 10.40 -2.79
CA PRO A 26 3.23 9.16 -3.13
C PRO A 26 2.24 8.19 -3.81
N LYS A 27 2.76 7.37 -4.74
CA LYS A 27 1.96 6.38 -5.48
C LYS A 27 0.96 5.57 -4.61
N PRO A 28 1.33 5.08 -3.40
CA PRO A 28 0.41 4.30 -2.58
C PRO A 28 -0.89 5.04 -2.20
N LEU A 29 -0.91 6.38 -2.21
CA LEU A 29 -2.08 7.20 -1.88
C LEU A 29 -2.96 7.55 -3.10
N VAL A 30 -2.54 7.17 -4.31
CA VAL A 30 -3.33 7.39 -5.53
C VAL A 30 -4.66 6.64 -5.43
N GLN A 31 -5.75 7.32 -5.76
CA GLN A 31 -7.11 6.77 -5.72
C GLN A 31 -7.40 5.89 -6.94
N VAL A 32 -7.93 4.69 -6.69
CA VAL A 32 -8.39 3.73 -7.70
C VAL A 32 -9.77 3.24 -7.27
N ALA A 33 -10.79 3.53 -8.08
CA ALA A 33 -12.19 3.19 -7.79
C ALA A 33 -12.68 3.67 -6.41
N GLY A 34 -12.28 4.88 -6.00
CA GLY A 34 -12.71 5.51 -4.75
C GLY A 34 -11.90 5.12 -3.51
N GLU A 35 -10.81 4.36 -3.67
CA GLU A 35 -9.97 3.91 -2.56
C GLU A 35 -8.48 3.94 -2.94
N SER A 36 -7.59 4.22 -1.98
CA SER A 36 -6.16 4.33 -2.27
C SER A 36 -5.53 2.97 -2.61
N ILE A 37 -4.47 2.98 -3.42
CA ILE A 37 -3.72 1.75 -3.75
C ILE A 37 -3.28 0.99 -2.48
N ILE A 38 -2.86 1.71 -1.42
CA ILE A 38 -2.44 1.07 -0.18
C ILE A 38 -3.62 0.47 0.58
N ASP A 39 -4.79 1.11 0.60
CA ASP A 39 -5.96 0.57 1.27
C ASP A 39 -6.45 -0.73 0.63
N TRP A 40 -6.40 -0.83 -0.71
CA TRP A 40 -6.66 -2.09 -1.43
C TRP A 40 -5.76 -3.23 -0.94
N GLN A 41 -4.46 -2.95 -0.73
CA GLN A 41 -3.51 -3.94 -0.22
C GLN A 41 -3.81 -4.30 1.23
N ILE A 42 -4.11 -3.31 2.08
CA ILE A 42 -4.45 -3.51 3.49
C ILE A 42 -5.70 -4.38 3.63
N LYS A 43 -6.77 -4.08 2.87
CA LYS A 43 -8.01 -4.87 2.87
C LYS A 43 -7.76 -6.30 2.42
N TRP A 44 -6.94 -6.50 1.38
CA TRP A 44 -6.57 -7.82 0.90
C TRP A 44 -5.79 -8.60 1.97
N LEU A 45 -4.77 -8.00 2.59
CA LEU A 45 -3.97 -8.62 3.65
C LEU A 45 -4.82 -8.96 4.88
N LYS A 46 -5.70 -8.05 5.30
CA LYS A 46 -6.65 -8.26 6.40
C LYS A 46 -7.57 -9.44 6.13
N LYS A 47 -8.08 -9.59 4.91
CA LYS A 47 -8.92 -10.74 4.50
C LYS A 47 -8.18 -12.08 4.63
N HIS A 48 -6.86 -12.08 4.55
CA HIS A 48 -6.00 -13.27 4.69
C HIS A 48 -5.41 -13.43 6.10
N GLY A 49 -5.91 -12.68 7.08
CA GLY A 49 -5.56 -12.87 8.49
C GLY A 49 -4.29 -12.16 8.94
N VAL A 50 -3.70 -11.29 8.11
CA VAL A 50 -2.59 -10.41 8.53
C VAL A 50 -3.13 -9.37 9.51
N ARG A 51 -2.44 -9.20 10.64
CA ARG A 51 -2.87 -8.32 11.74
C ARG A 51 -1.93 -7.15 11.98
N GLU A 52 -0.67 -7.30 11.58
CA GLU A 52 0.37 -6.31 11.74
C GLU A 52 0.91 -5.90 10.37
N LEU A 53 1.13 -4.61 10.19
CA LEU A 53 1.62 -4.03 8.95
C LEU A 53 2.77 -3.09 9.25
N VAL A 54 3.82 -3.18 8.42
CA VAL A 54 4.91 -2.22 8.39
C VAL A 54 4.93 -1.57 7.02
N ILE A 55 4.84 -0.24 6.98
CA ILE A 55 4.96 0.52 5.74
C ILE A 55 6.41 0.98 5.62
N LEU A 56 7.09 0.48 4.58
CA LEU A 56 8.46 0.84 4.25
C LEU A 56 8.43 2.01 3.28
N ALA A 57 8.31 3.21 3.82
CA ALA A 57 8.38 4.48 3.10
C ALA A 57 9.84 4.95 2.94
N GLY A 58 10.09 5.82 1.96
CA GLY A 58 11.38 6.44 1.70
C GLY A 58 11.24 7.72 0.89
#